data_AF-G2E2Y0-F1
#
_entry.id   AF-G2E2Y0-F1
#
_cell.length_a   1.000
_cell.length_b   1.000
_cell.length_c   1.000
_cell.angle_alpha   90.00
_cell.angle_beta   90.00
_cell.angle_gamma   90.00
#
_symmetry.space_group_name_H-M   'P 1'
#
loop_
_entity.id
_entity.type
_entity.pdbx_description
1 polymer ?
#
loop_
_entity_poly.entity_id
_entity_poly.type
_entity_poly.pdbx_seq_one_letter_code
_entity_poly.pdbx_strand_id
1 'polypeptide(L)'
;MPLGFDAIQYEVDRLVFRFLKAGAQRLTVSRPANSMLAGLILWVLPILALADAPAFPRPELMLPTQSLGPAELAVVVNDRDPLSRRIADYYMGRRAIPVANLVHVAFDPGRSVMPVDEFAALRAEVEQATPATVQAYALTWAAPYRVGCMSITTAFAAGYDAAFCAKGCRMTKPSPYYGSDSSRPFDDLGWRPTMALAGTNFAEVKALIDRGVASDGTRPAGTGYLVKTSDAARSVRAASFDRARSLFGSAVRLRRIDADSISGRQDVLFYLTGARQVREIRANHFLPGAIADHLTSTGGKLTDSHQMSALEWLRAGATGSYGTVVEPCNFTSKFPDPVELIGRYLNGATLIEAYWKSVRMPGQGIFIGEPLARPFGGYGVAFDGTRWVMTLYALTPGRYRLEGAEQPMGPYRPIAGFEKSGAEPVRIRTDPGDPTYFRVVPEAVSGSASG
;
A
#
# COMPACT_ATOMS: atom_id res chain seq x y z
N MET A 1 0.90 24.25 -34.51
CA MET A 1 2.27 24.11 -35.08
C MET A 1 3.19 23.55 -34.01
N PRO A 2 4.10 22.61 -34.34
CA PRO A 2 4.60 21.59 -33.41
C PRO A 2 6.10 21.72 -33.04
N LEU A 3 6.54 20.81 -32.15
CA LEU A 3 7.92 20.37 -31.80
C LEU A 3 8.60 21.11 -30.62
N GLY A 4 9.43 20.48 -29.77
CA GLY A 4 10.10 19.16 -29.84
C GLY A 4 10.34 18.57 -28.44
N PHE A 5 10.47 17.25 -28.23
CA PHE A 5 11.42 16.25 -28.76
C PHE A 5 12.91 16.40 -28.36
N ASP A 6 13.31 17.47 -27.65
CA ASP A 6 14.73 17.68 -27.30
C ASP A 6 15.18 17.14 -25.93
N ALA A 7 14.27 16.62 -25.09
CA ALA A 7 14.64 16.15 -23.75
C ALA A 7 15.21 14.70 -23.72
N ILE A 8 15.01 13.92 -24.79
CA ILE A 8 15.38 12.49 -24.83
C ILE A 8 16.77 12.27 -25.44
N GLN A 9 17.24 13.18 -26.32
CA GLN A 9 18.57 13.08 -26.95
C GLN A 9 19.72 13.28 -25.93
N TYR A 10 19.50 14.07 -24.87
CA TYR A 10 20.55 14.47 -23.93
C TYR A 10 20.96 13.37 -22.92
N GLU A 11 20.06 12.42 -22.62
CA GLU A 11 20.33 11.30 -21.70
C GLU A 11 21.11 10.15 -22.38
N VAL A 12 20.92 9.96 -23.68
CA VAL A 12 21.59 8.89 -24.46
C VAL A 12 23.08 9.18 -24.65
N ASP A 13 23.46 10.43 -24.91
CA ASP A 13 24.86 10.84 -25.07
C ASP A 13 25.69 10.70 -23.78
N ARG A 14 25.03 10.80 -22.61
CA ARG A 14 25.68 10.67 -21.29
C ARG A 14 26.04 9.22 -20.95
N LEU A 15 25.32 8.26 -21.50
CA LEU A 15 25.54 6.83 -21.27
C LEU A 15 26.68 6.28 -22.13
N VAL A 16 26.82 6.78 -23.37
CA VAL A 16 27.87 6.38 -24.32
C VAL A 16 29.25 6.90 -23.88
N PHE A 17 29.32 8.09 -23.27
CA PHE A 17 30.60 8.67 -22.83
C PHE A 17 31.22 8.04 -21.57
N ARG A 18 30.46 7.26 -20.77
CA ARG A 18 30.98 6.57 -19.58
C ARG A 18 31.64 5.22 -19.86
N PHE A 19 31.36 4.61 -21.02
CA PHE A 19 31.96 3.33 -21.40
C PHE A 19 33.33 3.46 -22.10
N LEU A 20 33.71 4.65 -22.56
CA LEU A 20 34.96 4.88 -23.30
C LEU A 20 36.15 5.38 -22.44
N LYS A 21 36.02 5.45 -21.10
CA LYS A 21 37.06 6.03 -20.22
C LYS A 21 37.79 5.04 -19.30
N ALA A 22 37.51 3.74 -19.41
CA ALA A 22 38.17 2.71 -18.61
C ALA A 22 38.88 1.69 -19.52
N GLY A 23 40.05 2.05 -20.03
CA GLY A 23 40.89 1.10 -20.77
C GLY A 23 41.86 1.75 -21.73
N ALA A 24 42.98 2.29 -21.23
CA ALA A 24 44.19 2.48 -22.02
C ALA A 24 45.39 2.74 -21.09
N GLN A 25 46.07 1.66 -20.70
CA GLN A 25 47.44 1.73 -20.19
C GLN A 25 48.39 2.07 -21.34
N ARG A 26 49.43 2.84 -21.01
CA ARG A 26 50.47 3.36 -21.90
C ARG A 26 51.20 2.23 -22.62
N LEU A 27 51.28 2.28 -23.95
CA LEU A 27 52.36 1.68 -24.74
C LEU A 27 52.73 2.62 -25.88
N THR A 28 54.02 2.92 -25.93
CA THR A 28 54.72 3.88 -26.77
C THR A 28 54.81 3.44 -28.24
N VAL A 29 54.76 4.45 -29.12
CA VAL A 29 54.79 4.37 -30.59
C VAL A 29 56.19 4.08 -31.13
N SER A 30 56.28 3.23 -32.17
CA SER A 30 57.28 3.35 -33.25
C SER A 30 56.64 3.00 -34.60
N ARG A 31 56.93 3.82 -35.63
CA ARG A 31 56.42 3.77 -37.03
C ARG A 31 57.31 2.88 -37.93
N PRO A 32 57.12 2.81 -39.28
CA PRO A 32 55.98 2.31 -40.08
C PRO A 32 56.44 1.35 -41.22
N ALA A 33 55.54 0.58 -41.85
CA ALA A 33 55.71 0.15 -43.26
C ALA A 33 54.45 -0.52 -43.83
N ASN A 34 54.05 -0.06 -45.02
CA ASN A 34 53.34 -0.73 -46.12
C ASN A 34 52.64 -2.07 -45.86
N SER A 35 51.36 -2.18 -46.19
CA SER A 35 50.88 -2.76 -47.47
C SER A 35 49.38 -3.10 -47.41
N MET A 36 48.76 -3.02 -48.59
CA MET A 36 47.36 -3.26 -48.89
C MET A 36 46.85 -4.61 -48.36
N LEU A 37 45.71 -4.62 -47.65
CA LEU A 37 44.74 -5.69 -47.78
C LEU A 37 43.32 -5.12 -47.68
N ALA A 38 42.57 -5.30 -48.77
CA ALA A 38 41.16 -5.06 -48.89
C ALA A 38 40.40 -5.99 -47.92
N GLY A 39 39.74 -5.40 -46.93
CA GLY A 39 38.85 -6.08 -46.00
C GLY A 39 37.42 -5.63 -46.22
N LEU A 40 36.60 -6.52 -46.78
CA LEU A 40 35.16 -6.39 -46.97
C LEU A 40 34.48 -5.98 -45.64
N ILE A 41 34.02 -4.74 -45.52
CA ILE A 41 33.14 -4.33 -44.41
C ILE A 41 31.72 -4.74 -44.81
N LEU A 42 31.31 -5.92 -44.35
CA LEU A 42 29.90 -6.31 -44.31
C LEU A 42 29.14 -5.32 -43.42
N TRP A 43 28.33 -4.47 -44.03
CA TRP A 43 27.29 -3.72 -43.34
C TRP A 43 26.21 -4.70 -42.89
N VAL A 44 26.36 -5.28 -41.70
CA VAL A 44 25.23 -5.92 -41.01
C VAL A 44 24.37 -4.80 -40.45
N LEU A 45 23.43 -4.32 -41.25
CA LEU A 45 22.29 -3.55 -40.77
C LEU A 45 21.58 -4.42 -39.72
N PRO A 46 21.45 -3.98 -38.45
CA PRO A 46 20.51 -4.63 -37.57
C PRO A 46 19.12 -4.32 -38.13
N ILE A 47 18.46 -5.34 -38.71
CA ILE A 47 17.03 -5.29 -38.96
C ILE A 47 16.39 -5.19 -37.57
N LEU A 48 16.14 -3.96 -37.12
CA LEU A 48 15.17 -3.69 -36.07
C LEU A 48 13.86 -4.24 -36.59
N ALA A 49 13.46 -5.40 -36.08
CA ALA A 49 12.10 -5.89 -36.23
C ALA A 49 11.20 -4.78 -35.67
N LEU A 50 10.60 -4.00 -36.58
CA LEU A 50 9.45 -3.17 -36.29
C LEU A 50 8.39 -4.15 -35.80
N ALA A 51 8.23 -4.27 -34.48
CA ALA A 51 7.07 -4.93 -33.94
C ALA A 51 5.86 -4.17 -34.48
N ASP A 52 5.07 -4.82 -35.34
CA ASP A 52 3.83 -4.25 -35.85
C ASP A 52 3.01 -3.77 -34.65
N ALA A 53 2.75 -2.46 -34.60
CA ALA A 53 1.84 -1.92 -33.63
C ALA A 53 0.48 -2.61 -33.82
N PRO A 54 -0.23 -2.98 -32.73
CA PRO A 54 -1.51 -3.67 -32.84
C PRO A 54 -2.46 -2.88 -33.74
N ALA A 55 -3.17 -3.61 -34.62
CA ALA A 55 -3.99 -3.05 -35.70
C ALA A 55 -5.18 -2.18 -35.23
N PHE A 56 -5.45 -2.11 -33.92
CA PHE A 56 -6.53 -1.32 -33.32
C PHE A 56 -6.12 -0.77 -31.95
N PRO A 57 -6.66 0.41 -31.56
CA PRO A 57 -6.18 1.19 -30.42
C PRO A 57 -6.23 0.42 -29.11
N ARG A 58 -5.31 0.78 -28.19
CA ARG A 58 -5.31 0.22 -26.83
C ARG A 58 -6.58 0.63 -26.09
N PRO A 59 -7.31 -0.29 -25.46
CA PRO A 59 -8.52 0.05 -24.74
C PRO A 59 -8.21 0.87 -23.49
N GLU A 60 -9.02 1.88 -23.24
CA GLU A 60 -9.05 2.64 -22.00
C GLU A 60 -10.14 2.09 -21.10
N LEU A 61 -9.82 1.88 -19.82
CA LEU A 61 -10.72 1.20 -18.89
C LEU A 61 -10.92 2.04 -17.62
N MET A 62 -12.17 2.30 -17.30
CA MET A 62 -12.59 2.93 -16.05
C MET A 62 -13.10 1.85 -15.09
N LEU A 63 -12.47 1.75 -13.92
CA LEU A 63 -12.96 0.91 -12.83
C LEU A 63 -13.87 1.73 -11.89
N PRO A 64 -14.83 1.09 -11.20
CA PRO A 64 -15.55 1.76 -10.14
C PRO A 64 -14.59 2.18 -9.02
N THR A 65 -14.88 3.30 -8.34
CA THR A 65 -14.12 3.71 -7.15
C THR A 65 -14.38 2.70 -6.03
N GLN A 66 -13.33 1.99 -5.62
CA GLN A 66 -13.43 0.92 -4.62
C GLN A 66 -12.39 1.02 -3.49
N SER A 67 -11.61 2.09 -3.48
CA SER A 67 -10.56 2.32 -2.50
C SER A 67 -10.37 3.81 -2.31
N LEU A 68 -9.89 4.21 -1.14
CA LEU A 68 -9.58 5.60 -0.85
C LEU A 68 -8.50 6.16 -1.79
N GLY A 69 -8.70 7.41 -2.24
CA GLY A 69 -7.73 8.16 -3.02
C GLY A 69 -7.21 9.43 -2.33
N PRO A 70 -6.30 10.18 -2.98
CA PRO A 70 -5.72 11.41 -2.42
C PRO A 70 -6.76 12.47 -2.03
N ALA A 71 -7.87 12.57 -2.78
CA ALA A 71 -8.94 13.53 -2.49
C ALA A 71 -9.74 13.20 -1.21
N GLU A 72 -9.63 11.98 -0.71
CA GLU A 72 -10.39 11.46 0.44
C GLU A 72 -9.52 11.28 1.69
N LEU A 73 -8.23 11.65 1.61
CA LEU A 73 -7.30 11.59 2.72
C LEU A 73 -6.93 13.01 3.16
N ALA A 74 -7.10 13.32 4.44
CA ALA A 74 -6.52 14.50 5.05
C ALA A 74 -5.18 14.19 5.71
N VAL A 75 -4.23 15.11 5.57
CA VAL A 75 -2.93 15.06 6.23
C VAL A 75 -3.00 15.99 7.44
N VAL A 76 -2.82 15.44 8.63
CA VAL A 76 -2.81 16.21 9.87
C VAL A 76 -1.36 16.55 10.21
N VAL A 77 -1.06 17.84 10.33
CA VAL A 77 0.27 18.38 10.58
C VAL A 77 0.35 19.08 11.93
N ASN A 78 1.38 18.77 12.73
CA ASN A 78 1.70 19.51 13.93
C ASN A 78 2.67 20.65 13.61
N ASP A 79 2.19 21.89 13.64
CA ASP A 79 2.99 23.06 13.26
C ASP A 79 4.17 23.32 14.21
N ARG A 80 4.08 22.85 15.47
CA ARG A 80 5.16 22.96 16.46
C ARG A 80 6.27 21.92 16.27
N ASP A 81 6.09 20.95 15.37
CA ASP A 81 7.10 19.95 15.05
C ASP A 81 7.64 20.15 13.62
N PRO A 82 8.89 20.65 13.46
CA PRO A 82 9.52 20.79 12.15
C PRO A 82 9.60 19.48 11.35
N LEU A 83 9.70 18.32 12.01
CA LEU A 83 9.69 17.02 11.34
C LEU A 83 8.31 16.74 10.74
N SER A 84 7.25 16.92 11.52
CA SER A 84 5.86 16.76 11.08
C SER A 84 5.52 17.63 9.87
N ARG A 85 5.88 18.92 9.89
CA ARG A 85 5.70 19.82 8.74
C ARG A 85 6.40 19.31 7.49
N ARG A 86 7.67 18.92 7.62
CA ARG A 86 8.46 18.41 6.49
C ARG A 86 7.88 17.10 5.93
N ILE A 87 7.35 16.22 6.78
CA ILE A 87 6.66 15.00 6.37
C ILE A 87 5.38 15.33 5.60
N ALA A 88 4.57 16.26 6.10
CA ALA A 88 3.32 16.69 5.47
C ALA A 88 3.57 17.20 4.04
N ASP A 89 4.47 18.18 3.91
CA ASP A 89 4.83 18.78 2.61
C ASP A 89 5.29 17.72 1.61
N TYR A 90 6.18 16.82 2.06
CA TYR A 90 6.69 15.76 1.21
C TYR A 90 5.59 14.79 0.79
N TYR A 91 4.79 14.32 1.74
CA TYR A 91 3.75 13.33 1.48
C TYR A 91 2.68 13.85 0.53
N MET A 92 2.20 15.06 0.76
CA MET A 92 1.20 15.71 -0.09
C MET A 92 1.70 15.86 -1.52
N GLY A 93 2.95 16.30 -1.71
CA GLY A 93 3.55 16.43 -3.04
C GLY A 93 3.70 15.09 -3.76
N ARG A 94 4.07 14.01 -3.04
CA ARG A 94 4.22 12.67 -3.63
C ARG A 94 2.90 11.99 -3.97
N ARG A 95 1.83 12.28 -3.22
CA ARG A 95 0.50 11.68 -3.40
C ARG A 95 -0.49 12.58 -4.14
N ALA A 96 -0.09 13.80 -4.50
CA ALA A 96 -0.97 14.82 -5.07
C ALA A 96 -2.24 15.04 -4.21
N ILE A 97 -2.06 15.07 -2.88
CA ILE A 97 -3.15 15.33 -1.94
C ILE A 97 -3.56 16.80 -2.07
N PRO A 98 -4.86 17.12 -2.23
CA PRO A 98 -5.31 18.50 -2.34
C PRO A 98 -4.86 19.35 -1.16
N VAL A 99 -4.49 20.60 -1.42
CA VAL A 99 -4.08 21.54 -0.35
C VAL A 99 -5.19 21.76 0.68
N ALA A 100 -6.45 21.72 0.24
CA ALA A 100 -7.63 21.80 1.11
C ALA A 100 -7.71 20.65 2.13
N ASN A 101 -7.00 19.54 1.89
CA ASN A 101 -6.97 18.38 2.78
C ASN A 101 -5.82 18.44 3.81
N LEU A 102 -5.04 19.54 3.86
CA LEU A 102 -4.06 19.77 4.93
C LEU A 102 -4.77 20.35 6.15
N VAL A 103 -4.69 19.65 7.28
CA VAL A 103 -5.29 20.06 8.54
C VAL A 103 -4.19 20.39 9.55
N HIS A 104 -4.17 21.62 10.02
CA HIS A 104 -3.17 22.12 10.96
C HIS A 104 -3.61 21.92 12.41
N VAL A 105 -2.68 21.46 13.26
CA VAL A 105 -2.81 21.43 14.72
C VAL A 105 -1.52 21.91 15.36
N ALA A 106 -1.57 22.27 16.64
CA ALA A 106 -0.39 22.70 17.38
C ALA A 106 -0.36 22.10 18.79
N PHE A 107 0.64 21.28 19.07
CA PHE A 107 0.91 20.76 20.42
C PHE A 107 2.40 20.50 20.60
N ASP A 108 2.87 20.48 21.85
CA ASP A 108 4.30 20.28 22.11
C ASP A 108 4.72 18.83 21.80
N PRO A 109 5.72 18.63 20.91
CA PRO A 109 6.18 17.29 20.54
C PRO A 109 7.00 16.65 21.66
N GLY A 110 7.28 15.35 21.52
CA GLY A 110 8.26 14.64 22.35
C GLY A 110 7.66 13.82 23.50
N ARG A 111 6.35 13.93 23.78
CA ARG A 111 5.66 13.04 24.71
C ARG A 111 5.02 11.86 23.98
N SER A 112 5.06 10.69 24.60
CA SER A 112 4.45 9.47 24.06
C SER A 112 2.93 9.42 24.21
N VAL A 113 2.38 10.17 25.18
CA VAL A 113 0.97 10.13 25.57
C VAL A 113 0.40 11.54 25.62
N MET A 114 -0.70 11.75 24.90
CA MET A 114 -1.52 12.95 24.97
C MET A 114 -2.61 12.79 26.06
N PRO A 115 -2.80 13.80 26.94
CA PRO A 115 -3.95 13.89 27.84
C PRO A 115 -5.28 13.86 27.08
N VAL A 116 -6.33 13.34 27.71
CA VAL A 116 -7.63 13.12 27.06
C VAL A 116 -8.35 14.44 26.75
N ASP A 117 -8.29 15.38 27.68
CA ASP A 117 -8.84 16.72 27.57
C ASP A 117 -8.15 17.52 26.45
N GLU A 118 -6.81 17.46 26.40
CA GLU A 118 -6.06 18.10 25.33
C GLU A 118 -6.35 17.47 23.96
N PHE A 119 -6.46 16.14 23.90
CA PHE A 119 -6.86 15.46 22.66
C PHE A 119 -8.28 15.82 22.23
N ALA A 120 -9.22 15.96 23.17
CA ALA A 120 -10.60 16.30 22.85
C ALA A 120 -10.69 17.67 22.16
N ALA A 121 -9.95 18.66 22.67
CA ALA A 121 -9.84 19.98 22.04
C ALA A 121 -9.20 19.88 20.63
N LEU A 122 -8.05 19.21 20.52
CA LEU A 122 -7.34 19.04 19.26
C LEU A 122 -8.19 18.31 18.21
N ARG A 123 -8.93 17.27 18.60
CA ARG A 123 -9.78 16.52 17.67
C ARG A 123 -10.95 17.38 17.18
N ALA A 124 -11.54 18.21 18.03
CA ALA A 124 -12.60 19.13 17.61
C ALA A 124 -12.10 20.12 16.55
N GLU A 125 -10.89 20.68 16.72
CA GLU A 125 -10.25 21.53 15.72
C GLU A 125 -10.03 20.78 14.39
N VAL A 126 -9.52 19.56 14.45
CA VAL A 126 -9.31 18.72 13.26
C VAL A 126 -10.62 18.43 12.54
N GLU A 127 -11.66 18.03 13.27
CA GLU A 127 -12.98 17.74 12.68
C GLU A 127 -13.61 18.96 12.04
N GLN A 128 -13.47 20.14 12.66
CA GLN A 128 -13.96 21.40 12.10
C GLN A 128 -13.23 21.81 10.83
N ALA A 129 -11.92 21.58 10.76
CA ALA A 129 -11.08 21.93 9.62
C ALA A 129 -11.13 20.91 8.48
N THR A 130 -11.68 19.71 8.72
CA THR A 130 -11.65 18.61 7.75
C THR A 130 -12.73 18.77 6.67
N PRO A 131 -12.37 18.78 5.38
CA PRO A 131 -13.35 18.82 4.28
C PRO A 131 -14.31 17.64 4.29
N ALA A 132 -15.55 17.85 3.84
CA ALA A 132 -16.58 16.81 3.79
C ALA A 132 -16.22 15.59 2.92
N THR A 133 -15.35 15.78 1.91
CA THR A 133 -14.89 14.67 1.05
C THR A 133 -13.97 13.69 1.76
N VAL A 134 -13.34 14.09 2.86
CA VAL A 134 -12.34 13.31 3.57
C VAL A 134 -12.97 12.14 4.31
N GLN A 135 -12.45 10.95 4.06
CA GLN A 135 -12.86 9.68 4.66
C GLN A 135 -11.79 9.09 5.59
N ALA A 136 -10.57 9.61 5.59
CA ALA A 136 -9.47 9.07 6.40
C ALA A 136 -8.42 10.14 6.76
N TYR A 137 -7.58 9.83 7.76
CA TYR A 137 -6.50 10.70 8.22
C TYR A 137 -5.12 10.05 8.11
N ALA A 138 -4.14 10.85 7.70
CA ALA A 138 -2.71 10.56 7.80
C ALA A 138 -2.09 11.48 8.86
N LEU A 139 -1.59 10.90 9.96
CA LEU A 139 -0.84 11.65 10.96
C LEU A 139 0.62 11.72 10.56
N THR A 140 1.27 12.87 10.76
CA THR A 140 2.65 13.11 10.29
C THR A 140 3.70 13.06 11.41
N TRP A 141 3.39 12.38 12.51
CA TRP A 141 4.29 12.22 13.66
C TRP A 141 4.29 10.78 14.21
N ALA A 142 5.36 10.43 14.93
CA ALA A 142 5.47 9.15 15.65
C ALA A 142 5.16 9.27 17.15
N ALA A 143 5.16 10.49 17.70
CA ALA A 143 4.83 10.76 19.10
C ALA A 143 4.01 12.06 19.21
N PRO A 144 2.91 12.09 19.98
CA PRO A 144 2.37 10.98 20.77
C PRO A 144 1.75 9.90 19.91
N TYR A 145 1.88 8.65 20.34
CA TYR A 145 1.22 7.49 19.73
C TYR A 145 0.00 7.01 20.55
N ARG A 146 -0.26 7.65 21.69
CA ARG A 146 -1.32 7.28 22.64
C ARG A 146 -2.13 8.50 23.10
N VAL A 147 -3.42 8.31 23.34
CA VAL A 147 -4.32 9.25 24.03
C VAL A 147 -4.90 8.53 25.23
N GLY A 148 -4.53 8.94 26.44
CA GLY A 148 -4.89 8.19 27.65
C GLY A 148 -4.50 6.71 27.53
N CYS A 149 -5.51 5.83 27.40
CA CYS A 149 -5.35 4.38 27.23
C CYS A 149 -5.56 3.85 25.79
N MET A 150 -5.99 4.70 24.84
CA MET A 150 -6.20 4.34 23.45
C MET A 150 -4.96 4.66 22.60
N SER A 151 -4.77 3.95 21.49
CA SER A 151 -3.85 4.43 20.45
C SER A 151 -4.37 5.75 19.88
N ILE A 152 -3.46 6.63 19.47
CA ILE A 152 -3.84 7.91 18.89
C ILE A 152 -4.61 7.74 17.58
N THR A 153 -4.24 6.77 16.74
CA THR A 153 -4.93 6.49 15.48
C THR A 153 -6.37 6.04 15.72
N THR A 154 -6.64 5.25 16.76
CA THR A 154 -8.00 4.85 17.08
C THR A 154 -8.80 5.97 17.73
N ALA A 155 -8.15 6.81 18.55
CA ALA A 155 -8.78 7.99 19.11
C ALA A 155 -9.17 9.01 18.03
N PHE A 156 -8.35 9.21 16.99
CA PHE A 156 -8.72 10.05 15.84
C PHE A 156 -9.87 9.46 15.03
N ALA A 157 -9.84 8.15 14.78
CA ALA A 157 -10.82 7.51 13.92
C ALA A 157 -12.23 7.44 14.52
N ALA A 158 -12.34 7.19 15.82
CA ALA A 158 -13.59 6.89 16.49
C ALA A 158 -13.95 7.87 17.63
N GLY A 159 -13.05 8.79 17.98
CA GLY A 159 -13.12 9.56 19.22
C GLY A 159 -12.59 8.80 20.42
N TYR A 160 -12.20 9.54 21.46
CA TYR A 160 -11.80 8.92 22.72
C TYR A 160 -13.03 8.34 23.44
N ASP A 161 -12.99 7.06 23.78
CA ASP A 161 -14.03 6.36 24.53
C ASP A 161 -13.35 5.26 25.39
N ALA A 162 -13.60 5.28 26.70
CA ALA A 162 -13.01 4.32 27.64
C ALA A 162 -13.41 2.85 27.34
N ALA A 163 -14.47 2.60 26.58
CA ALA A 163 -14.85 1.26 26.13
C ALA A 163 -13.83 0.65 25.14
N PHE A 164 -12.98 1.47 24.52
CA PHE A 164 -11.83 0.99 23.74
C PHE A 164 -10.64 0.57 24.61
N CYS A 165 -10.71 0.82 25.91
CA CYS A 165 -9.65 0.51 26.84
C CYS A 165 -9.97 -0.75 27.65
N ALA A 166 -8.93 -1.52 27.97
CA ALA A 166 -9.02 -2.65 28.86
C ALA A 166 -7.83 -2.66 29.82
N LYS A 167 -8.09 -2.91 31.11
CA LYS A 167 -7.08 -3.33 32.08
C LYS A 167 -7.10 -4.86 32.14
N GLY A 168 -5.93 -5.48 31.97
CA GLY A 168 -5.80 -6.94 31.93
C GLY A 168 -6.44 -7.58 30.69
N CYS A 169 -6.69 -8.89 30.77
CA CYS A 169 -7.25 -9.69 29.68
C CYS A 169 -8.77 -9.49 29.55
N ARG A 170 -9.19 -8.35 28.99
CA ARG A 170 -10.60 -8.07 28.64
C ARG A 170 -10.77 -7.65 27.18
N MET A 171 -11.95 -7.94 26.64
CA MET A 171 -12.41 -7.45 25.35
C MET A 171 -12.62 -5.93 25.39
N THR A 172 -12.55 -5.28 24.24
CA THR A 172 -12.80 -3.84 24.06
C THR A 172 -13.84 -3.63 22.97
N LYS A 173 -14.33 -2.41 22.82
CA LYS A 173 -15.32 -2.04 21.79
C LYS A 173 -14.83 -2.45 20.39
N PRO A 174 -15.69 -3.14 19.60
CA PRO A 174 -15.34 -3.53 18.25
C PRO A 174 -15.42 -2.35 17.27
N SER A 175 -14.71 -2.47 16.15
CA SER A 175 -14.78 -1.55 15.01
C SER A 175 -15.92 -1.95 14.08
N PRO A 176 -16.82 -1.01 13.69
CA PRO A 176 -17.81 -1.28 12.64
C PRO A 176 -17.15 -1.43 11.26
N TYR A 177 -15.90 -1.00 11.10
CA TYR A 177 -15.18 -1.09 9.85
C TYR A 177 -14.50 -2.45 9.63
N TYR A 178 -14.37 -3.27 10.68
CA TYR A 178 -13.84 -4.63 10.55
C TYR A 178 -14.73 -5.46 9.59
N GLY A 179 -14.12 -6.02 8.55
CA GLY A 179 -14.83 -6.83 7.55
C GLY A 179 -15.88 -6.08 6.72
N SER A 180 -15.96 -4.74 6.81
CA SER A 180 -16.93 -3.94 6.06
C SER A 180 -16.54 -3.77 4.59
N ASP A 181 -17.55 -3.75 3.71
CA ASP A 181 -17.38 -3.46 2.28
C ASP A 181 -17.47 -1.98 1.93
N SER A 182 -17.72 -1.11 2.93
CA SER A 182 -17.71 0.34 2.75
C SER A 182 -16.39 0.82 2.12
N SER A 183 -16.51 1.65 1.08
CA SER A 183 -15.43 2.45 0.50
C SER A 183 -15.46 3.91 0.99
N ARG A 184 -16.47 4.27 1.79
CA ARG A 184 -16.69 5.62 2.35
C ARG A 184 -16.91 5.50 3.87
N PRO A 185 -15.88 5.12 4.63
CA PRO A 185 -16.03 4.77 6.04
C PRO A 185 -16.57 5.90 6.92
N PHE A 186 -16.34 7.17 6.58
CA PHE A 186 -16.92 8.26 7.35
C PHE A 186 -18.40 8.45 7.03
N ASP A 187 -18.75 8.47 5.75
CA ASP A 187 -20.13 8.69 5.33
C ASP A 187 -21.03 7.52 5.77
N ASP A 188 -20.52 6.29 5.69
CA ASP A 188 -21.28 5.08 5.98
C ASP A 188 -21.27 4.70 7.47
N LEU A 189 -20.16 4.94 8.19
CA LEU A 189 -19.93 4.42 9.55
C LEU A 189 -19.62 5.51 10.58
N GLY A 190 -19.46 6.76 10.16
CA GLY A 190 -19.06 7.88 11.02
C GLY A 190 -17.61 7.81 11.49
N TRP A 191 -16.77 6.93 10.90
CA TRP A 191 -15.38 6.72 11.32
C TRP A 191 -14.42 7.18 10.23
N ARG A 192 -13.32 7.84 10.62
CA ARG A 192 -12.21 8.14 9.71
C ARG A 192 -10.99 7.29 10.03
N PRO A 193 -10.82 6.13 9.38
CA PRO A 193 -9.60 5.33 9.51
C PRO A 193 -8.36 6.22 9.49
N THR A 194 -7.50 6.03 10.48
CA THR A 194 -6.33 6.89 10.69
C THR A 194 -5.06 6.05 10.72
N MET A 195 -4.01 6.50 10.06
CA MET A 195 -2.69 5.85 10.05
C MET A 195 -1.58 6.90 10.20
N ALA A 196 -0.52 6.57 10.92
CA ALA A 196 0.61 7.47 11.11
C ALA A 196 1.76 7.15 10.13
N LEU A 197 2.27 8.20 9.46
CA LEU A 197 3.53 8.20 8.72
C LEU A 197 4.70 8.26 9.72
N ALA A 198 4.85 7.19 10.49
CA ALA A 198 5.70 7.18 11.67
C ALA A 198 7.18 6.88 11.35
N GLY A 199 8.08 7.68 11.93
CA GLY A 199 9.53 7.48 11.95
C GLY A 199 10.19 8.47 12.91
N THR A 200 11.46 8.27 13.26
CA THR A 200 12.17 9.16 14.21
C THR A 200 12.95 10.28 13.54
N ASN A 201 13.01 10.28 12.21
CA ASN A 201 13.62 11.32 11.41
C ASN A 201 13.03 11.33 9.99
N PHE A 202 13.31 12.40 9.25
CA PHE A 202 12.73 12.60 7.93
C PHE A 202 13.21 11.57 6.90
N ALA A 203 14.45 11.08 6.99
CA ALA A 203 14.97 10.12 6.02
C ALA A 203 14.22 8.78 6.09
N GLU A 204 13.91 8.30 7.30
CA GLU A 204 13.10 7.10 7.51
C GLU A 204 11.69 7.26 6.91
N VAL A 205 11.00 8.36 7.22
CA VAL A 205 9.63 8.60 6.74
C VAL A 205 9.60 8.85 5.23
N LYS A 206 10.60 9.56 4.69
CA LYS A 206 10.76 9.73 3.25
C LYS A 206 10.90 8.38 2.54
N ALA A 207 11.75 7.49 3.05
CA ALA A 207 11.94 6.16 2.48
C ALA A 207 10.65 5.30 2.56
N LEU A 208 9.88 5.44 3.65
CA LEU A 208 8.55 4.83 3.77
C LEU A 208 7.60 5.33 2.69
N ILE A 209 7.48 6.66 2.53
CA ILE A 209 6.61 7.30 1.55
C ILE A 209 6.98 6.87 0.13
N ASP A 210 8.27 6.97 -0.21
CA ASP A 210 8.77 6.62 -1.55
C ASP A 210 8.47 5.17 -1.90
N ARG A 211 8.64 4.26 -0.93
CA ARG A 211 8.35 2.85 -1.10
C ARG A 211 6.85 2.57 -1.26
N GLY A 212 6.00 3.27 -0.51
CA GLY A 212 4.54 3.16 -0.66
C GLY A 212 4.06 3.61 -2.03
N VAL A 213 4.52 4.78 -2.49
CA VAL A 213 4.22 5.30 -3.83
C VAL A 213 4.74 4.38 -4.93
N ALA A 214 5.97 3.89 -4.79
CA ALA A 214 6.56 2.97 -5.77
C ALA A 214 5.86 1.60 -5.84
N SER A 215 4.99 1.29 -4.88
CA SER A 215 4.27 0.01 -4.85
C SER A 215 3.04 0.00 -5.74
N ASP A 216 2.43 1.14 -6.04
CA ASP A 216 1.08 1.20 -6.60
C ASP A 216 0.93 0.45 -7.93
N GLY A 217 -0.05 -0.46 -7.99
CA GLY A 217 -0.37 -1.24 -9.18
C GLY A 217 0.74 -2.18 -9.66
N THR A 218 1.84 -2.34 -8.92
CA THR A 218 3.01 -3.14 -9.35
C THR A 218 2.79 -4.64 -9.27
N ARG A 219 1.87 -5.10 -8.40
CA ARG A 219 1.54 -6.52 -8.17
C ARG A 219 2.80 -7.38 -8.00
N PRO A 220 3.60 -7.09 -6.96
CA PRO A 220 4.91 -7.72 -6.81
C PRO A 220 4.78 -9.24 -6.68
N ALA A 221 5.60 -9.97 -7.43
CA ALA A 221 5.69 -11.43 -7.37
C ALA A 221 6.51 -11.89 -6.15
N GLY A 222 6.00 -11.61 -4.94
CA GLY A 222 6.63 -11.93 -3.67
C GLY A 222 6.03 -13.12 -2.93
N THR A 223 6.60 -13.40 -1.77
CA THR A 223 6.15 -14.45 -0.84
C THR A 223 5.66 -13.83 0.46
N GLY A 224 4.46 -14.24 0.88
CA GLY A 224 3.98 -14.03 2.24
C GLY A 224 4.44 -15.13 3.18
N TYR A 225 5.18 -14.74 4.22
CA TYR A 225 5.73 -15.59 5.25
C TYR A 225 4.85 -15.50 6.51
N LEU A 226 4.12 -16.58 6.80
CA LEU A 226 3.25 -16.73 7.95
C LEU A 226 3.98 -17.56 9.01
N VAL A 227 4.59 -16.89 9.98
CA VAL A 227 5.61 -17.47 10.86
C VAL A 227 5.05 -17.76 12.24
N LYS A 228 4.92 -19.06 12.57
CA LYS A 228 4.55 -19.55 13.90
C LYS A 228 5.84 -19.75 14.71
N THR A 229 5.96 -19.03 15.83
CA THR A 229 7.15 -19.07 16.67
C THR A 229 7.03 -20.13 17.76
N SER A 230 8.13 -20.38 18.49
CA SER A 230 8.13 -21.22 19.70
C SER A 230 7.28 -20.64 20.84
N ASP A 231 7.06 -19.32 20.87
CA ASP A 231 6.14 -18.66 21.80
C ASP A 231 4.68 -18.94 21.42
N ALA A 232 4.08 -19.93 22.08
CA ALA A 232 2.69 -20.35 21.84
C ALA A 232 1.67 -19.24 22.16
N ALA A 233 1.91 -18.44 23.22
CA ALA A 233 0.99 -17.39 23.63
C ALA A 233 0.92 -16.27 22.60
N ARG A 234 2.02 -15.98 21.89
CA ARG A 234 2.05 -14.98 20.81
C ARG A 234 1.76 -15.54 19.43
N SER A 235 1.70 -16.87 19.30
CA SER A 235 1.40 -17.55 18.03
C SER A 235 -0.07 -17.91 17.85
N VAL A 236 -0.98 -17.41 18.69
CA VAL A 236 -2.42 -17.69 18.61
C VAL A 236 -3.04 -17.31 17.25
N ARG A 237 -2.51 -16.30 16.57
CA ARG A 237 -2.93 -15.92 15.21
C ARG A 237 -2.61 -16.98 14.15
N ALA A 238 -1.64 -17.85 14.41
CA ALA A 238 -1.23 -18.91 13.49
C ALA A 238 -2.34 -19.92 13.18
N ALA A 239 -3.39 -20.00 14.02
CA ALA A 239 -4.58 -20.80 13.77
C ALA A 239 -5.28 -20.45 12.44
N SER A 240 -5.11 -19.22 11.94
CA SER A 240 -5.70 -18.75 10.67
C SER A 240 -4.78 -18.91 9.44
N PHE A 241 -3.51 -19.29 9.63
CA PHE A 241 -2.51 -19.26 8.55
C PHE A 241 -2.82 -20.25 7.43
N ASP A 242 -3.23 -21.47 7.77
CA ASP A 242 -3.55 -22.47 6.74
C ASP A 242 -4.83 -22.10 5.96
N ARG A 243 -5.78 -21.44 6.62
CA ARG A 243 -6.96 -20.87 5.95
C ARG A 243 -6.56 -19.77 4.95
N ALA A 244 -5.69 -18.84 5.35
CA ALA A 244 -5.19 -17.80 4.45
C ALA A 244 -4.46 -18.41 3.23
N ARG A 245 -3.65 -19.45 3.44
CA ARG A 245 -3.00 -20.20 2.36
C ARG A 245 -4.00 -20.86 1.41
N SER A 246 -5.03 -21.50 1.95
CA SER A 246 -6.06 -22.16 1.14
C SER A 246 -6.86 -21.16 0.29
N LEU A 247 -7.13 -19.96 0.82
CA LEU A 247 -7.94 -18.95 0.13
C LEU A 247 -7.16 -18.15 -0.92
N PHE A 248 -5.87 -17.88 -0.68
CA PHE A 248 -5.11 -16.92 -1.47
C PHE A 248 -3.85 -17.50 -2.13
N GLY A 249 -3.55 -18.79 -1.93
CA GLY A 249 -2.33 -19.43 -2.44
C GLY A 249 -2.22 -19.45 -3.96
N SER A 250 -3.32 -19.31 -4.69
CA SER A 250 -3.33 -19.14 -6.15
C SER A 250 -2.98 -17.71 -6.59
N ALA A 251 -3.37 -16.71 -5.78
CA ALA A 251 -3.20 -15.29 -6.11
C ALA A 251 -1.83 -14.75 -5.66
N VAL A 252 -1.28 -15.30 -4.56
CA VAL A 252 0.02 -14.93 -4.02
C VAL A 252 0.69 -16.12 -3.34
N ARG A 253 2.02 -16.21 -3.42
CA ARG A 253 2.76 -17.28 -2.76
C ARG A 253 2.69 -17.09 -1.24
N LEU A 254 2.08 -18.03 -0.53
CA LEU A 254 2.03 -18.03 0.94
C LEU A 254 2.72 -19.26 1.54
N ARG A 255 3.66 -19.02 2.46
CA ARG A 255 4.40 -20.06 3.18
C ARG A 255 4.14 -19.96 4.67
N ARG A 256 3.62 -21.03 5.26
CA ARG A 256 3.69 -21.22 6.71
C ARG A 256 5.07 -21.74 7.09
N ILE A 257 5.68 -21.12 8.10
CA ILE A 257 6.98 -21.51 8.62
C ILE A 257 6.87 -21.64 10.13
N ASP A 258 7.33 -22.76 10.68
CA ASP A 258 7.47 -22.96 12.11
C ASP A 258 8.93 -22.63 12.48
N ALA A 259 9.19 -21.39 12.90
CA ALA A 259 10.51 -20.86 13.27
C ALA A 259 10.35 -19.55 14.06
N ASP A 260 11.36 -19.15 14.82
CA ASP A 260 11.32 -17.87 15.56
C ASP A 260 11.58 -16.66 14.66
N SER A 261 12.19 -16.85 13.49
CA SER A 261 12.37 -15.80 12.47
C SER A 261 12.67 -16.38 11.09
N ILE A 262 12.45 -15.58 10.04
CA ILE A 262 13.05 -15.80 8.71
C ILE A 262 14.27 -14.91 8.52
N SER A 263 15.24 -15.37 7.72
CA SER A 263 16.43 -14.61 7.34
C SER A 263 16.76 -14.85 5.85
N GLY A 264 17.44 -13.90 5.22
CA GLY A 264 17.97 -14.00 3.85
C GLY A 264 16.92 -14.04 2.73
N ARG A 265 15.63 -13.81 3.03
CA ARG A 265 14.56 -13.84 2.02
C ARG A 265 14.61 -12.60 1.14
N GLN A 266 14.53 -12.77 -0.17
CA GLN A 266 14.69 -11.67 -1.15
C GLN A 266 13.35 -11.12 -1.67
N ASP A 267 12.23 -11.69 -1.24
CA ASP A 267 10.92 -11.48 -1.86
C ASP A 267 9.81 -11.31 -0.82
N VAL A 268 10.12 -10.74 0.36
CA VAL A 268 9.13 -10.62 1.44
C VAL A 268 8.02 -9.64 1.06
N LEU A 269 6.79 -10.16 1.00
CA LEU A 269 5.59 -9.39 0.72
C LEU A 269 4.65 -9.31 1.92
N PHE A 270 4.54 -10.40 2.68
CA PHE A 270 3.88 -10.42 3.98
C PHE A 270 4.82 -11.04 5.00
N TYR A 271 4.91 -10.49 6.21
CA TYR A 271 5.57 -11.16 7.34
C TYR A 271 4.71 -11.00 8.59
N LEU A 272 3.93 -12.03 8.89
CA LEU A 272 3.07 -12.09 10.07
C LEU A 272 3.66 -13.07 11.09
N THR A 273 3.95 -12.60 12.29
CA THR A 273 4.57 -13.42 13.35
C THR A 273 4.04 -13.10 14.75
N GLY A 274 4.49 -13.86 15.75
CA GLY A 274 4.31 -13.59 17.18
C GLY A 274 5.62 -13.25 17.92
N ALA A 275 6.74 -13.13 17.21
CA ALA A 275 8.04 -12.90 17.84
C ALA A 275 8.08 -11.56 18.60
N ARG A 276 8.65 -11.58 19.81
CA ARG A 276 8.91 -10.36 20.59
C ARG A 276 9.97 -9.46 19.97
N GLN A 277 10.93 -10.08 19.29
CA GLN A 277 12.00 -9.44 18.55
C GLN A 277 12.38 -10.36 17.40
N VAL A 278 12.51 -9.79 16.20
CA VAL A 278 12.93 -10.52 15.00
C VAL A 278 14.39 -10.18 14.74
N ARG A 279 15.30 -11.05 15.18
CA ARG A 279 16.76 -10.79 15.15
C ARG A 279 17.27 -10.46 13.75
N GLU A 280 16.83 -11.23 12.76
CA GLU A 280 17.33 -11.17 11.38
C GLU A 280 16.44 -10.32 10.46
N ILE A 281 15.69 -9.36 11.01
CA ILE A 281 14.71 -8.60 10.22
C ILE A 281 15.34 -7.90 9.01
N ARG A 282 16.52 -7.27 9.20
CA ARG A 282 17.25 -6.52 8.16
C ARG A 282 18.02 -7.41 7.17
N ALA A 283 18.11 -8.70 7.43
CA ALA A 283 18.69 -9.67 6.48
C ALA A 283 17.69 -10.06 5.38
N ASN A 284 16.43 -9.66 5.51
CA ASN A 284 15.40 -9.89 4.51
C ASN A 284 15.18 -8.63 3.65
N HIS A 285 14.88 -8.84 2.37
CA HIS A 285 14.44 -7.80 1.46
C HIS A 285 12.90 -7.78 1.37
N PHE A 286 12.32 -6.65 1.76
CA PHE A 286 10.89 -6.39 1.66
C PHE A 286 10.61 -5.67 0.35
N LEU A 287 9.67 -6.20 -0.43
CA LEU A 287 9.26 -5.59 -1.69
C LEU A 287 8.45 -4.31 -1.41
N PRO A 288 8.46 -3.32 -2.33
CA PRO A 288 7.53 -2.19 -2.24
C PRO A 288 6.09 -2.65 -2.06
N GLY A 289 5.39 -2.08 -1.09
CA GLY A 289 4.03 -2.48 -0.72
C GLY A 289 3.97 -3.63 0.29
N ALA A 290 5.09 -4.25 0.66
CA ALA A 290 5.10 -5.32 1.66
C ALA A 290 4.58 -4.86 3.02
N ILE A 291 3.90 -5.73 3.76
CA ILE A 291 3.40 -5.44 5.10
C ILE A 291 3.92 -6.47 6.10
N ALA A 292 4.21 -6.02 7.31
CA ALA A 292 4.76 -6.89 8.33
C ALA A 292 4.38 -6.41 9.72
N ASP A 293 4.00 -7.35 10.58
CA ASP A 293 3.70 -7.06 11.98
C ASP A 293 3.88 -8.29 12.87
N HIS A 294 3.97 -8.02 14.16
CA HIS A 294 4.08 -9.05 15.18
C HIS A 294 2.95 -8.94 16.21
N LEU A 295 2.45 -10.09 16.66
CA LEU A 295 1.55 -10.20 17.80
C LEU A 295 2.38 -10.13 19.09
N THR A 296 2.84 -8.94 19.43
CA THR A 296 3.61 -8.69 20.65
C THR A 296 3.00 -7.52 21.42
N SER A 297 2.95 -7.67 22.73
CA SER A 297 2.53 -6.59 23.61
C SER A 297 3.43 -5.38 23.46
N THR A 298 2.85 -4.19 23.57
CA THR A 298 3.61 -2.92 23.50
C THR A 298 4.45 -2.71 22.24
N GLY A 299 4.27 -3.51 21.17
CA GLY A 299 4.95 -3.32 19.89
C GLY A 299 4.59 -1.98 19.21
N GLY A 300 3.47 -1.38 19.61
CA GLY A 300 3.03 -0.05 19.17
C GLY A 300 3.55 1.10 20.02
N LYS A 301 4.35 0.85 21.07
CA LYS A 301 5.10 1.92 21.73
C LYS A 301 6.24 2.35 20.81
N LEU A 302 5.99 3.38 20.01
CA LEU A 302 6.82 3.63 18.83
C LEU A 302 8.25 4.10 19.19
N THR A 303 8.38 4.97 20.18
CA THR A 303 9.63 5.72 20.48
C THR A 303 10.30 5.35 21.79
N ASP A 304 9.65 4.56 22.66
CA ASP A 304 10.06 4.31 24.05
C ASP A 304 9.72 2.89 24.54
N SER A 305 9.69 1.90 23.63
CA SER A 305 9.48 0.50 24.01
C SER A 305 10.77 -0.21 24.41
N HIS A 306 10.67 -1.12 25.38
CA HIS A 306 11.71 -2.13 25.64
C HIS A 306 11.56 -3.37 24.74
N GLN A 307 10.40 -3.55 24.09
CA GLN A 307 10.17 -4.59 23.10
C GLN A 307 10.46 -4.02 21.71
N MET A 308 10.56 -4.90 20.70
CA MET A 308 10.72 -4.45 19.33
C MET A 308 9.53 -3.57 18.93
N SER A 309 9.81 -2.31 18.60
CA SER A 309 8.82 -1.37 18.08
C SER A 309 8.39 -1.78 16.66
N ALA A 310 7.13 -1.53 16.31
CA ALA A 310 6.62 -1.69 14.96
C ALA A 310 7.37 -0.81 13.94
N LEU A 311 8.04 0.27 14.39
CA LEU A 311 8.94 1.06 13.54
C LEU A 311 10.09 0.22 12.95
N GLU A 312 10.54 -0.84 13.62
CA GLU A 312 11.61 -1.69 13.08
C GLU A 312 11.19 -2.41 11.79
N TRP A 313 9.90 -2.69 11.61
CA TRP A 313 9.38 -3.21 10.33
C TRP A 313 9.51 -2.18 9.21
N LEU A 314 9.15 -0.93 9.49
CA LEU A 314 9.25 0.14 8.51
C LEU A 314 10.71 0.45 8.14
N ARG A 315 11.61 0.42 9.14
CA ARG A 315 13.07 0.56 8.95
C ARG A 315 13.68 -0.59 8.15
N ALA A 316 13.15 -1.80 8.29
CA ALA A 316 13.61 -2.96 7.52
C ALA A 316 13.07 -2.98 6.07
N GLY A 317 12.09 -2.13 5.75
CA GLY A 317 11.55 -2.01 4.39
C GLY A 317 10.08 -2.41 4.25
N ALA A 318 9.36 -2.71 5.33
CA ALA A 318 7.90 -2.85 5.26
C ALA A 318 7.24 -1.50 4.97
N THR A 319 6.17 -1.49 4.19
CA THR A 319 5.36 -0.32 3.82
C THR A 319 4.27 -0.04 4.86
N GLY A 320 3.91 -1.06 5.65
CA GLY A 320 2.95 -0.94 6.73
C GLY A 320 3.23 -1.90 7.87
N SER A 321 2.78 -1.51 9.05
CA SER A 321 2.84 -2.32 10.26
C SER A 321 1.73 -1.92 11.25
N TYR A 322 1.60 -2.74 12.29
CA TYR A 322 0.66 -2.56 13.38
C TYR A 322 1.32 -2.97 14.69
N GLY A 323 0.98 -2.28 15.77
CA GLY A 323 1.42 -2.66 17.11
C GLY A 323 0.46 -2.19 18.19
N THR A 324 0.50 -2.83 19.35
CA THR A 324 -0.33 -2.41 20.50
C THR A 324 0.40 -1.40 21.37
N VAL A 325 -0.26 -0.31 21.77
CA VAL A 325 0.36 0.80 22.55
C VAL A 325 0.36 0.53 24.07
N VAL A 326 -0.33 -0.52 24.48
CA VAL A 326 -0.45 -1.04 25.84
C VAL A 326 -0.51 -2.56 25.79
N GLU A 327 -0.37 -3.25 26.93
CA GLU A 327 -0.52 -4.70 27.02
C GLU A 327 -1.97 -5.10 26.66
N PRO A 328 -2.20 -5.79 25.52
CA PRO A 328 -3.55 -6.04 25.02
C PRO A 328 -4.16 -7.36 25.51
N CYS A 329 -3.35 -8.27 26.08
CA CYS A 329 -3.61 -9.71 26.09
C CYS A 329 -3.70 -10.30 24.67
N ASN A 330 -3.44 -11.59 24.50
CA ASN A 330 -3.31 -12.25 23.19
C ASN A 330 -4.66 -12.53 22.49
N PHE A 331 -5.69 -11.71 22.68
CA PHE A 331 -6.93 -11.85 21.92
C PHE A 331 -6.68 -11.53 20.45
N THR A 332 -6.88 -12.52 19.56
CA THR A 332 -6.63 -12.38 18.11
C THR A 332 -7.36 -11.19 17.50
N SER A 333 -8.56 -10.88 17.99
CA SER A 333 -9.36 -9.72 17.55
C SER A 333 -8.73 -8.36 17.83
N LYS A 334 -7.70 -8.25 18.70
CA LYS A 334 -6.91 -7.02 18.93
C LYS A 334 -5.71 -6.90 17.98
N PHE A 335 -5.57 -7.81 17.02
CA PHE A 335 -4.48 -7.82 16.04
C PHE A 335 -5.04 -8.00 14.63
N PRO A 336 -4.27 -7.69 13.59
CA PRO A 336 -4.69 -7.88 12.21
C PRO A 336 -4.99 -9.36 11.96
N ASP A 337 -6.22 -9.66 11.56
CA ASP A 337 -6.63 -10.97 11.07
C ASP A 337 -5.93 -11.25 9.73
N PRO A 338 -5.15 -12.33 9.58
CA PRO A 338 -4.40 -12.60 8.36
C PRO A 338 -5.29 -12.80 7.13
N VAL A 339 -6.49 -13.35 7.29
CA VAL A 339 -7.40 -13.61 6.18
C VAL A 339 -7.99 -12.30 5.67
N GLU A 340 -8.48 -11.44 6.58
CA GLU A 340 -8.98 -10.12 6.20
C GLU A 340 -7.87 -9.23 5.65
N LEU A 341 -6.72 -9.15 6.33
CA LEU A 341 -5.62 -8.27 5.92
C LEU A 341 -5.12 -8.61 4.52
N ILE A 342 -4.77 -9.89 4.27
CA ILE A 342 -4.27 -10.33 2.98
C ILE A 342 -5.37 -10.24 1.92
N GLY A 343 -6.58 -10.69 2.24
CA GLY A 343 -7.71 -10.68 1.31
C GLY A 343 -8.07 -9.27 0.84
N ARG A 344 -8.20 -8.31 1.75
CA ARG A 344 -8.52 -6.91 1.40
C ARG A 344 -7.41 -6.29 0.56
N TYR A 345 -6.16 -6.52 0.93
CA TYR A 345 -5.03 -5.94 0.21
C TYR A 345 -4.89 -6.52 -1.20
N LEU A 346 -5.04 -7.85 -1.38
CA LEU A 346 -5.03 -8.49 -2.70
C LEU A 346 -6.20 -8.09 -3.60
N ASN A 347 -7.35 -7.73 -3.02
CA ASN A 347 -8.50 -7.18 -3.77
C ASN A 347 -8.38 -5.67 -4.03
N GLY A 348 -7.20 -5.09 -3.76
CA GLY A 348 -6.87 -3.73 -4.18
C GLY A 348 -7.32 -2.63 -3.23
N ALA A 349 -7.62 -2.95 -1.96
CA ALA A 349 -7.76 -1.93 -0.92
C ALA A 349 -6.42 -1.19 -0.72
N THR A 350 -6.48 0.09 -0.32
CA THR A 350 -5.28 0.79 0.16
C THR A 350 -4.78 0.18 1.47
N LEU A 351 -3.53 0.45 1.83
CA LEU A 351 -2.92 -0.05 3.06
C LEU A 351 -3.74 0.30 4.31
N ILE A 352 -4.22 1.55 4.40
CA ILE A 352 -5.03 2.00 5.54
C ILE A 352 -6.34 1.23 5.63
N GLU A 353 -7.01 0.97 4.50
CA GLU A 353 -8.25 0.20 4.46
C GLU A 353 -8.01 -1.27 4.82
N ALA A 354 -6.98 -1.90 4.25
CA ALA A 354 -6.67 -3.31 4.51
C ALA A 354 -6.38 -3.56 6.00
N TYR A 355 -5.59 -2.69 6.63
CA TYR A 355 -5.31 -2.79 8.06
C TYR A 355 -6.54 -2.56 8.92
N TRP A 356 -7.28 -1.47 8.69
CA TRP A 356 -8.43 -1.13 9.51
C TRP A 356 -9.59 -2.13 9.39
N LYS A 357 -9.80 -2.71 8.19
CA LYS A 357 -10.77 -3.78 7.97
C LYS A 357 -10.35 -5.11 8.62
N SER A 358 -9.08 -5.27 9.00
CA SER A 358 -8.55 -6.51 9.57
C SER A 358 -8.49 -6.57 11.11
N VAL A 359 -8.67 -5.45 11.82
CA VAL A 359 -8.59 -5.42 13.29
C VAL A 359 -9.97 -5.19 13.90
N ARG A 360 -10.52 -6.22 14.54
CA ARG A 360 -11.87 -6.17 15.13
C ARG A 360 -11.95 -5.25 16.34
N MET A 361 -10.91 -5.18 17.16
CA MET A 361 -10.87 -4.41 18.41
C MET A 361 -9.65 -3.46 18.41
N PRO A 362 -9.71 -2.32 17.69
CA PRO A 362 -8.54 -1.49 17.40
C PRO A 362 -8.14 -0.54 18.54
N GLY A 363 -8.91 -0.46 19.63
CA GLY A 363 -8.76 0.56 20.68
C GLY A 363 -7.33 0.75 21.21
N GLN A 364 -6.61 -0.35 21.37
CA GLN A 364 -5.26 -0.39 21.93
C GLN A 364 -4.17 -0.53 20.84
N GLY A 365 -4.52 -0.41 19.56
CA GLY A 365 -3.68 -0.69 18.41
C GLY A 365 -3.35 0.54 17.58
N ILE A 366 -2.07 0.80 17.31
CA ILE A 366 -1.64 1.85 16.40
C ILE A 366 -1.34 1.30 15.01
N PHE A 367 -1.86 1.98 14.00
CA PHE A 367 -1.64 1.69 12.59
C PHE A 367 -0.56 2.63 12.03
N ILE A 368 0.51 2.08 11.48
CA ILE A 368 1.63 2.86 10.93
C ILE A 368 1.98 2.39 9.53
N GLY A 369 2.39 3.30 8.67
CA GLY A 369 2.72 2.97 7.29
C GLY A 369 2.43 4.12 6.34
N GLU A 370 2.46 3.82 5.04
CA GLU A 370 2.08 4.76 4.00
C GLU A 370 0.60 4.52 3.60
N PRO A 371 -0.34 5.39 3.99
CA PRO A 371 -1.78 5.11 3.96
C PRO A 371 -2.34 4.64 2.62
N LEU A 372 -1.88 5.23 1.51
CA LEU A 372 -2.44 5.02 0.17
C LEU A 372 -1.69 3.96 -0.64
N ALA A 373 -0.70 3.27 -0.06
CA ALA A 373 0.02 2.20 -0.76
C ALA A 373 -0.97 1.15 -1.25
N ARG A 374 -0.93 0.86 -2.55
CA ARG A 374 -1.93 0.02 -3.20
C ARG A 374 -1.31 -0.91 -4.26
N PRO A 375 -0.44 -1.86 -3.86
CA PRO A 375 0.30 -2.71 -4.79
C PRO A 375 -0.56 -3.61 -5.67
N PHE A 376 -1.72 -4.04 -5.17
CA PHE A 376 -2.67 -4.86 -5.93
C PHE A 376 -3.82 -4.04 -6.53
N GLY A 377 -3.67 -2.72 -6.58
CA GLY A 377 -4.62 -1.79 -7.20
C GLY A 377 -4.68 -1.87 -8.73
N GLY A 378 -5.64 -1.16 -9.32
CA GLY A 378 -5.72 -0.90 -10.76
C GLY A 378 -6.08 -2.10 -11.65
N TYR A 379 -5.78 -1.96 -12.93
CA TYR A 379 -5.99 -2.97 -13.97
C TYR A 379 -4.71 -3.18 -14.80
N GLY A 380 -4.74 -4.13 -15.76
CA GLY A 380 -3.70 -4.33 -16.76
C GLY A 380 -4.32 -4.41 -18.15
N VAL A 381 -3.61 -3.96 -19.17
CA VAL A 381 -4.02 -4.09 -20.58
C VAL A 381 -2.79 -4.53 -21.36
N ALA A 382 -2.87 -5.72 -21.96
CA ALA A 382 -1.79 -6.29 -22.75
C ALA A 382 -2.34 -6.84 -24.06
N PHE A 383 -1.55 -6.80 -25.13
CA PHE A 383 -1.89 -7.41 -26.41
C PHE A 383 -1.31 -8.82 -26.45
N ASP A 384 -2.10 -9.84 -26.76
CA ASP A 384 -1.65 -11.24 -26.79
C ASP A 384 -1.16 -11.71 -28.18
N GLY A 385 -1.01 -10.79 -29.12
CA GLY A 385 -0.71 -11.05 -30.52
C GLY A 385 -1.95 -11.09 -31.41
N THR A 386 -3.14 -11.22 -30.83
CA THR A 386 -4.41 -11.22 -31.57
C THR A 386 -5.43 -10.23 -31.03
N ARG A 387 -5.49 -10.05 -29.71
CA ARG A 387 -6.52 -9.26 -29.03
C ARG A 387 -5.91 -8.50 -27.85
N TRP A 388 -6.57 -7.42 -27.44
CA TRP A 388 -6.28 -6.81 -26.15
C TRP A 388 -6.92 -7.64 -25.04
N VAL A 389 -6.17 -7.84 -23.96
CA VAL A 389 -6.61 -8.54 -22.75
C VAL A 389 -6.60 -7.53 -21.61
N MET A 390 -7.79 -7.12 -21.19
CA MET A 390 -8.00 -6.35 -19.99
C MET A 390 -8.00 -7.28 -18.78
N THR A 391 -7.10 -7.05 -17.84
CA THR A 391 -6.99 -7.83 -16.60
C THR A 391 -7.42 -6.97 -15.41
N LEU A 392 -8.51 -7.37 -14.76
CA LEU A 392 -9.18 -6.64 -13.69
C LEU A 392 -8.77 -7.25 -12.34
N TYR A 393 -8.00 -6.50 -11.55
CA TYR A 393 -7.47 -7.00 -10.27
C TYR A 393 -8.23 -6.44 -9.08
N ALA A 394 -8.33 -5.11 -9.03
CA ALA A 394 -8.88 -4.37 -7.90
C ALA A 394 -10.41 -4.21 -8.00
N LEU A 395 -11.09 -5.35 -8.03
CA LEU A 395 -12.53 -5.43 -7.88
C LEU A 395 -12.86 -6.25 -6.63
N THR A 396 -13.73 -5.73 -5.77
CA THR A 396 -14.34 -6.51 -4.70
C THR A 396 -15.14 -7.68 -5.29
N PRO A 397 -15.25 -8.80 -4.58
CA PRO A 397 -16.09 -9.89 -5.03
C PRO A 397 -17.54 -9.43 -5.27
N GLY A 398 -18.12 -9.82 -6.40
CA GLY A 398 -19.44 -9.34 -6.81
C GLY A 398 -19.70 -9.49 -8.31
N ARG A 399 -20.89 -9.08 -8.73
CA ARG A 399 -21.31 -9.06 -10.14
C ARG A 399 -21.11 -7.68 -10.75
N TYR A 400 -20.68 -7.68 -11.99
CA TYR A 400 -20.31 -6.48 -12.71
C TYR A 400 -20.78 -6.56 -14.16
N ARG A 401 -21.01 -5.39 -14.74
CA ARG A 401 -21.26 -5.20 -16.16
C ARG A 401 -20.10 -4.43 -16.77
N LEU A 402 -19.62 -4.92 -17.91
CA LEU A 402 -18.75 -4.19 -18.81
C LEU A 402 -19.61 -3.39 -19.78
N GLU A 403 -19.34 -2.11 -19.88
CA GLU A 403 -19.95 -1.20 -20.85
C GLU A 403 -18.86 -0.57 -21.71
N GLY A 404 -19.16 -0.22 -22.95
CA GLY A 404 -18.21 0.44 -23.83
C GLY A 404 -18.78 1.58 -24.67
N ALA A 405 -17.89 2.43 -25.17
CA ALA A 405 -18.18 3.64 -25.92
C ALA A 405 -17.07 3.97 -26.94
N GLU A 406 -17.45 4.68 -28.00
CA GLU A 406 -16.51 5.21 -29.00
C GLU A 406 -15.78 6.48 -28.54
N GLN A 407 -16.28 7.14 -27.50
CA GLN A 407 -15.72 8.36 -26.93
C GLN A 407 -15.61 8.27 -25.41
N PRO A 408 -14.65 8.99 -24.77
CA PRO A 408 -14.46 8.94 -23.31
C PRO A 408 -15.70 9.35 -22.51
N MET A 409 -16.53 10.24 -23.07
CA MET A 409 -17.75 10.76 -22.45
C MET A 409 -18.98 9.88 -22.68
N GLY A 410 -18.86 8.80 -23.46
CA GLY A 410 -19.98 7.96 -23.87
C GLY A 410 -20.66 8.39 -25.19
N PRO A 411 -21.89 7.91 -25.46
CA PRO A 411 -22.71 7.10 -24.57
C PRO A 411 -22.16 5.69 -24.39
N TYR A 412 -22.10 5.22 -23.13
CA TYR A 412 -21.70 3.86 -22.80
C TYR A 412 -22.87 2.88 -22.96
N ARG A 413 -22.60 1.72 -23.59
CA ARG A 413 -23.59 0.66 -23.80
C ARG A 413 -23.11 -0.65 -23.20
N PRO A 414 -24.00 -1.47 -22.61
CA PRO A 414 -23.68 -2.82 -22.15
C PRO A 414 -23.01 -3.68 -23.23
N ILE A 415 -21.95 -4.39 -22.85
CA ILE A 415 -21.26 -5.39 -23.67
C ILE A 415 -21.47 -6.77 -23.07
N ALA A 416 -21.12 -6.97 -21.79
CA ALA A 416 -21.18 -8.26 -21.12
C ALA A 416 -21.32 -8.12 -19.60
N GLY A 417 -21.89 -9.14 -18.96
CA GLY A 417 -21.85 -9.33 -17.50
C GLY A 417 -20.74 -10.29 -17.10
N PHE A 418 -20.14 -10.10 -15.92
CA PHE A 418 -19.16 -11.02 -15.36
C PHE A 418 -19.19 -11.01 -13.82
N GLU A 419 -18.59 -12.04 -13.22
CA GLU A 419 -18.49 -12.18 -11.77
C GLU A 419 -17.02 -12.19 -11.32
N LYS A 420 -16.73 -11.45 -10.25
CA LYS A 420 -15.47 -11.52 -9.50
C LYS A 420 -15.73 -12.37 -8.26
N SER A 421 -15.17 -13.57 -8.21
CA SER A 421 -15.45 -14.52 -7.12
C SER A 421 -14.50 -14.41 -5.92
N GLY A 422 -13.30 -13.86 -6.12
CA GLY A 422 -12.25 -13.82 -5.09
C GLY A 422 -11.07 -12.96 -5.50
N ALA A 423 -9.87 -13.25 -5.00
CA ALA A 423 -8.66 -12.45 -5.25
C ALA A 423 -8.09 -12.58 -6.68
N GLU A 424 -8.38 -13.68 -7.38
CA GLU A 424 -7.91 -13.89 -8.75
C GLU A 424 -8.41 -12.81 -9.72
N PRO A 425 -7.59 -12.35 -10.67
CA PRO A 425 -8.03 -11.34 -11.60
C PRO A 425 -9.01 -11.90 -12.64
N VAL A 426 -9.95 -11.06 -13.07
CA VAL A 426 -10.82 -11.37 -14.22
C VAL A 426 -10.13 -10.90 -15.49
N ARG A 427 -10.09 -11.75 -16.51
CA ARG A 427 -9.51 -11.41 -17.82
C ARG A 427 -10.61 -11.31 -18.86
N ILE A 428 -10.71 -10.15 -19.50
CA ILE A 428 -11.65 -9.87 -20.58
C ILE A 428 -10.84 -9.63 -21.85
N ARG A 429 -11.18 -10.36 -22.91
CA ARG A 429 -10.58 -10.16 -24.23
C ARG A 429 -11.47 -9.23 -25.04
N THR A 430 -10.87 -8.27 -25.72
CA THR A 430 -11.57 -7.42 -26.69
C THR A 430 -11.57 -8.10 -28.06
N ASP A 431 -12.64 -7.92 -28.84
CA ASP A 431 -12.73 -8.37 -30.21
C ASP A 431 -12.47 -7.21 -31.21
N PRO A 432 -12.01 -7.50 -32.43
CA PRO A 432 -11.94 -6.49 -33.48
C PRO A 432 -13.32 -5.87 -33.74
N GLY A 433 -13.42 -4.55 -33.65
CA GLY A 433 -14.69 -3.82 -33.74
C GLY A 433 -15.33 -3.50 -32.39
N ASP A 434 -14.75 -3.94 -31.28
CA ASP A 434 -15.10 -3.44 -29.95
C ASP A 434 -14.78 -1.94 -29.80
N PRO A 435 -15.51 -1.22 -28.94
CA PRO A 435 -15.22 0.17 -28.61
C PRO A 435 -13.83 0.33 -27.98
N THR A 436 -13.31 1.56 -28.01
CA THR A 436 -11.99 1.87 -27.40
C THR A 436 -12.10 2.19 -25.90
N TYR A 437 -13.24 2.74 -25.46
CA TYR A 437 -13.44 3.15 -24.07
C TYR A 437 -14.36 2.17 -23.36
N PHE A 438 -13.90 1.64 -22.23
CA PHE A 438 -14.64 0.70 -21.41
C PHE A 438 -14.85 1.26 -20.02
N ARG A 439 -15.96 0.89 -19.39
CA ARG A 439 -16.15 1.07 -17.96
C ARG A 439 -16.76 -0.18 -17.34
N VAL A 440 -16.31 -0.48 -16.12
CA VAL A 440 -16.88 -1.55 -15.29
C VAL A 440 -17.84 -0.91 -14.31
N VAL A 441 -19.05 -1.45 -14.23
CA VAL A 441 -20.12 -0.96 -13.35
C VAL A 441 -20.57 -2.12 -12.45
N PRO A 442 -20.66 -1.95 -11.13
CA PRO A 442 -21.27 -2.95 -10.26
C PRO A 442 -22.72 -3.20 -10.66
N GLU A 443 -23.14 -4.46 -10.73
CA GLU A 443 -24.56 -4.78 -10.86
C GLU A 443 -25.19 -4.72 -9.47
N ALA A 444 -26.26 -3.92 -9.33
CA ALA A 444 -27.03 -3.93 -8.10
C ALA A 444 -27.53 -5.36 -7.87
N VAL A 445 -27.25 -5.91 -6.68
CA VAL A 445 -27.94 -7.12 -6.22
C VAL A 445 -29.41 -6.72 -6.16
N SER A 446 -30.23 -7.25 -7.06
CA SER A 446 -31.69 -7.06 -7.01
C SER A 446 -32.14 -7.45 -5.61
N GLY A 447 -32.52 -6.44 -4.82
CA GLY A 447 -32.78 -6.62 -3.40
C GLY A 447 -33.84 -7.68 -3.18
N SER A 448 -33.58 -8.57 -2.22
CA SER A 448 -34.68 -9.11 -1.42
C SER A 448 -35.35 -7.92 -0.74
N ALA A 449 -36.43 -7.43 -1.33
CA ALA A 449 -37.43 -6.68 -0.61
C ALA A 449 -37.86 -7.56 0.57
N SER A 450 -37.39 -7.22 1.77
CA SER A 450 -37.95 -7.75 3.01
C SER A 450 -39.14 -6.85 3.32
N GLY A 451 -40.33 -7.41 3.15
CA GLY A 451 -41.55 -6.93 3.78
C GLY A 451 -41.61 -7.31 5.25
#